data_AF-A0A8R2JVZ9-F1
#
_entry.id   AF-A0A8R2JVZ9-F1
#
_cell.length_a   1.000
_cell.length_b   1.000
_cell.length_c   1.000
_cell.angle_alpha   90.00
_cell.angle_beta   90.00
_cell.angle_gamma   90.00
#
_symmetry.space_group_name_H-M   'P 1'
#
loop_
_entity.id
_entity.type
_entity.pdbx_description
1 polymer ?
#
loop_
_entity_poly.entity_id
_entity_poly.type
_entity_poly.pdbx_seq_one_letter_code
_entity_poly.pdbx_strand_id
1 'polypeptide(L)'
;MYLLWKEELKVGNSYQLRERQLYHATSPTNALSISQNNIDWRKTYRSRFGIGACFSTCPKYAHRHSSSDGAFMICKVLTKKIEVVDVNYDLDVPTKCENDTSLSKTGKVYVKYDDNTFYPEFIVYYR
;
A
#
# COMPACT_ATOMS: atom_id res chain seq x y z
N MET A 1 -12.70 -8.16 6.50
CA MET A 1 -13.23 -7.19 5.51
C MET A 1 -12.62 -7.30 4.12
N TYR A 2 -11.30 -7.52 3.97
CA TYR A 2 -10.64 -7.61 2.65
C TYR A 2 -11.35 -8.50 1.61
N LEU A 3 -11.69 -9.74 1.94
CA LEU A 3 -12.33 -10.68 1.02
C LEU A 3 -13.71 -10.19 0.54
N LEU A 4 -14.50 -9.62 1.45
CA LEU A 4 -15.80 -9.04 1.10
C LEU A 4 -15.63 -7.90 0.10
N TRP A 5 -14.72 -6.96 0.38
CA TRP A 5 -14.44 -5.86 -0.53
C TRP A 5 -13.92 -6.34 -1.88
N LYS A 6 -13.07 -7.37 -1.90
CA LYS A 6 -12.60 -7.98 -3.15
C LYS A 6 -13.78 -8.45 -4.01
N GLU A 7 -14.76 -9.12 -3.43
CA GLU A 7 -15.95 -9.60 -4.15
C GLU A 7 -16.85 -8.44 -4.61
N GLU A 8 -17.10 -7.44 -3.77
CA GLU A 8 -17.89 -6.26 -4.14
C GLU A 8 -17.24 -5.49 -5.31
N LEU A 9 -15.92 -5.31 -5.26
CA LEU A 9 -15.18 -4.65 -6.33
C LEU A 9 -15.18 -5.44 -7.64
N LYS A 10 -15.25 -6.78 -7.60
CA LYS A 10 -15.41 -7.63 -8.79
C LYS A 10 -16.78 -7.46 -9.43
N VAL A 11 -17.84 -7.40 -8.64
CA VAL A 11 -19.21 -7.23 -9.15
C VAL A 11 -19.36 -5.88 -9.87
N GLY A 12 -18.80 -4.80 -9.30
CA GLY A 12 -18.94 -3.46 -9.86
C GLY A 12 -18.11 -3.15 -11.11
N ASN A 13 -16.90 -3.74 -11.25
CA ASN A 13 -16.04 -3.52 -12.42
C ASN A 13 -14.86 -4.51 -12.51
N SER A 14 -15.15 -5.80 -12.78
CA SER A 14 -14.17 -6.90 -12.72
C SER A 14 -12.92 -6.72 -13.59
N TYR A 15 -13.05 -6.12 -14.78
CA TYR A 15 -11.94 -6.00 -15.75
C TYR A 15 -10.80 -5.08 -15.31
N GLN A 16 -11.08 -4.13 -14.40
CA GLN A 16 -10.08 -3.17 -13.92
C GLN A 16 -9.44 -3.60 -12.60
N LEU A 17 -10.04 -4.54 -11.87
CA LEU A 17 -9.52 -4.98 -10.59
C LEU A 17 -8.28 -5.85 -10.77
N ARG A 18 -7.18 -5.44 -10.16
CA ARG A 18 -5.94 -6.22 -10.06
C ARG A 18 -5.59 -6.43 -8.59
N GLU A 19 -5.39 -7.69 -8.21
CA GLU A 19 -4.76 -8.04 -6.93
C GLU A 19 -3.25 -8.15 -7.15
N ARG A 20 -2.47 -7.40 -6.37
CA ARG A 20 -1.02 -7.30 -6.49
C ARG A 20 -0.37 -7.76 -5.19
N GLN A 21 0.72 -8.50 -5.30
CA GLN A 21 1.61 -8.75 -4.18
C GLN A 21 2.64 -7.62 -4.12
N LEU A 22 2.64 -6.85 -3.04
CA LEU A 22 3.51 -5.69 -2.82
C LEU A 22 4.12 -5.71 -1.42
N TYR A 23 5.08 -4.82 -1.16
CA TYR A 23 5.89 -4.82 0.05
C TYR A 23 5.69 -3.54 0.87
N HIS A 24 5.24 -3.66 2.11
CA HIS A 24 5.14 -2.53 3.04
C HIS A 24 6.36 -2.50 3.97
N ALA A 25 7.16 -1.44 3.87
CA ALA A 25 8.31 -1.25 4.77
C ALA A 25 7.82 -0.84 6.16
N THR A 26 8.34 -1.48 7.20
CA THR A 26 7.92 -1.18 8.58
C THR A 26 9.05 -1.50 9.56
N SER A 27 8.81 -1.36 10.86
CA SER A 27 9.71 -1.83 11.92
C SER A 27 9.21 -3.16 12.49
N PRO A 28 10.07 -3.97 13.13
CA PRO A 28 9.64 -5.20 13.80
C PRO A 28 8.50 -4.99 14.81
N THR A 29 8.55 -3.87 15.55
CA THR A 29 7.53 -3.47 16.52
C THR A 29 6.20 -3.13 15.85
N ASN A 30 6.23 -2.34 14.77
CA ASN A 30 5.02 -1.96 14.05
C ASN A 30 4.42 -3.15 13.29
N ALA A 31 5.23 -4.07 12.76
CA ALA A 31 4.76 -5.23 12.01
C ALA A 31 3.75 -6.08 12.81
N LEU A 32 3.99 -6.27 14.11
CA LEU A 32 3.06 -6.97 15.01
C LEU A 32 1.75 -6.20 15.21
N SER A 33 1.83 -4.89 15.40
CA SER A 33 0.62 -4.06 15.51
C SER A 33 -0.20 -4.09 14.22
N ILE A 34 0.47 -4.06 13.07
CA ILE A 34 -0.18 -4.06 11.74
C ILE A 34 -0.83 -5.41 11.44
N SER A 35 -0.23 -6.53 11.85
CA SER A 35 -0.85 -7.85 11.63
C SER A 35 -2.16 -8.04 12.40
N GLN A 36 -2.32 -7.34 13.52
CA GLN A 36 -3.54 -7.38 14.33
C GLN A 36 -4.58 -6.35 13.88
N ASN A 37 -4.13 -5.14 13.51
CA ASN A 37 -5.01 -3.98 13.31
C ASN A 37 -5.06 -3.46 11.86
N ASN A 38 -4.39 -4.15 10.94
CA ASN A 38 -4.12 -3.67 9.58
C ASN A 38 -3.23 -2.40 9.54
N ILE A 39 -2.86 -1.96 8.34
CA ILE A 39 -2.12 -0.71 8.13
C ILE A 39 -3.08 0.47 8.31
N ASP A 40 -2.81 1.32 9.28
CA ASP A 40 -3.52 2.59 9.45
C ASP A 40 -2.83 3.68 8.63
N TRP A 41 -3.37 3.93 7.43
CA TRP A 41 -2.83 4.93 6.50
C TRP A 41 -2.84 6.35 7.08
N ARG A 42 -3.70 6.64 8.07
CA ARG A 42 -3.82 7.94 8.74
C ARG A 42 -2.63 8.24 9.64
N LYS A 43 -1.85 7.21 10.00
CA LYS A 43 -0.58 7.35 10.75
C LYS A 43 0.62 7.60 9.83
N THR A 44 0.43 7.73 8.52
CA THR A 44 1.52 8.02 7.58
C THR A 44 2.02 9.45 7.76
N TYR A 45 3.23 9.59 8.33
CA TYR A 45 3.92 10.88 8.46
C TYR A 45 5.09 11.05 7.46
N ARG A 46 5.56 9.95 6.86
CA ARG A 46 6.58 9.96 5.80
C ARG A 46 5.93 9.60 4.47
N SER A 47 5.28 10.57 3.85
CA SER A 47 4.79 10.49 2.48
C SER A 47 5.87 10.96 1.50
N ARG A 48 5.79 10.51 0.25
CA ARG A 48 6.52 11.11 -0.90
C ARG A 48 5.62 11.20 -2.13
N PHE A 49 4.65 10.29 -2.22
CA PHE A 49 3.70 10.17 -3.33
C PHE A 49 2.25 10.17 -2.82
N GLY A 50 2.03 10.74 -1.64
CA GLY A 50 0.73 10.85 -0.95
C GLY A 50 0.68 10.31 0.48
N ILE A 51 -0.29 10.82 1.24
CA ILE A 51 -0.55 10.52 2.65
C ILE A 51 -1.45 9.29 2.73
N GLY A 52 -0.84 8.12 2.51
CA GLY A 52 -1.57 6.85 2.49
C GLY A 52 -0.71 5.67 2.91
N ALA A 53 -1.28 4.47 2.80
CA ALA A 53 -0.55 3.22 2.95
C ALA A 53 0.36 3.01 1.74
N CYS A 54 1.67 3.05 1.97
CA CYS A 54 2.68 2.94 0.93
C CYS A 54 3.13 1.48 0.72
N PHE A 55 3.18 1.03 -0.53
CA PHE A 55 3.61 -0.31 -0.91
C PHE A 55 4.61 -0.26 -2.05
N SER A 56 5.71 -0.98 -1.94
CA SER A 56 6.72 -1.07 -2.99
C SER A 56 6.54 -2.29 -3.88
N THR A 57 6.97 -2.20 -5.13
CA THR A 57 7.08 -3.36 -6.04
C THR A 57 8.29 -4.24 -5.78
N CYS A 58 9.29 -3.77 -5.02
CA CYS A 58 10.47 -4.58 -4.72
C CYS A 58 10.90 -4.51 -3.24
N PRO A 59 11.28 -5.64 -2.63
CA PRO A 59 11.72 -5.69 -1.23
C PRO A 59 12.94 -4.81 -0.98
N LYS A 60 13.87 -4.73 -1.95
CA LYS A 60 15.09 -3.91 -1.85
C LYS A 60 14.77 -2.42 -1.70
N TYR A 61 13.73 -1.93 -2.37
CA TYR A 61 13.29 -0.54 -2.22
C TYR A 61 12.58 -0.33 -0.89
N ALA A 62 11.74 -1.27 -0.47
CA ALA A 62 11.12 -1.23 0.86
C ALA A 62 12.18 -1.16 1.97
N HIS A 63 13.23 -2.01 1.90
CA HIS A 63 14.34 -2.02 2.86
C HIS A 63 15.12 -0.70 2.89
N ARG A 64 15.44 -0.11 1.73
CA ARG A 64 16.14 1.20 1.67
C ARG A 64 15.41 2.29 2.48
N HIS A 65 14.10 2.15 2.65
CA HIS A 65 13.26 3.11 3.35
C HIS A 65 12.76 2.61 4.72
N SER A 66 13.20 1.45 5.21
CA SER A 66 12.90 0.95 6.56
C SER A 66 13.88 1.49 7.61
N SER A 67 13.51 1.38 8.88
CA SER A 67 14.47 1.52 10.00
C SER A 67 15.55 0.43 9.93
N SER A 68 16.67 0.66 10.62
CA SER A 68 17.86 -0.23 10.65
C SER A 68 17.56 -1.66 11.06
N ASP A 69 16.52 -1.89 11.87
CA ASP A 69 16.01 -3.22 12.17
C ASP A 69 15.00 -3.63 11.09
N GLY A 70 15.41 -4.60 10.26
CA GLY A 70 14.73 -4.97 9.02
C GLY A 70 13.45 -5.77 9.23
N ALA A 71 12.30 -5.11 9.11
CA ALA A 71 11.03 -5.80 8.86
C ALA A 71 10.33 -5.22 7.62
N PHE A 72 9.68 -6.07 6.85
CA PHE A 72 8.68 -5.66 5.88
C PHE A 72 7.51 -6.64 5.89
N MET A 73 6.38 -6.19 5.38
CA MET A 73 5.22 -7.05 5.19
C MET A 73 5.02 -7.33 3.71
N ILE A 74 4.64 -8.56 3.39
CA ILE A 74 4.14 -8.92 2.06
C ILE A 74 2.63 -8.76 2.13
N CYS A 75 2.09 -7.90 1.27
CA CYS A 75 0.69 -7.53 1.28
C CYS A 75 0.02 -7.88 -0.05
N LYS A 76 -1.21 -8.35 0.01
CA LYS A 76 -2.13 -8.36 -1.13
C LYS A 76 -2.80 -6.99 -1.22
N VAL A 77 -2.72 -6.33 -2.36
CA VAL A 77 -3.24 -4.98 -2.58
C VAL A 77 -4.14 -4.98 -3.81
N LEU A 78 -5.37 -4.56 -3.64
CA LEU A 78 -6.36 -4.38 -4.69
C LEU A 78 -6.16 -2.99 -5.30
N THR A 79 -5.96 -2.94 -6.61
CA THR A 79 -5.85 -1.70 -7.38
C THR A 79 -6.85 -1.74 -8.52
N LYS A 80 -7.56 -0.63 -8.77
CA LYS A 80 -8.41 -0.46 -9.95
C LYS A 80 -7.76 0.48 -10.96
N LYS A 81 -8.16 1.76 -10.94
CA LYS A 81 -7.61 2.79 -11.81
C LYS A 81 -6.51 3.52 -11.06
N ILE A 82 -5.37 3.62 -11.72
CA ILE A 82 -4.14 4.13 -11.14
C ILE A 82 -3.87 5.54 -11.66
N GLU A 83 -3.59 6.45 -10.75
CA GLU A 83 -3.03 7.76 -11.08
C GLU A 83 -1.51 7.71 -11.02
N VAL A 84 -0.84 8.07 -12.11
CA VAL A 84 0.62 8.26 -12.06
C VAL A 84 0.90 9.65 -11.49
N VAL A 85 1.62 9.69 -10.37
CA VAL A 85 1.95 10.92 -9.65
C VAL A 85 3.46 11.14 -9.58
N ASP A 86 3.87 12.40 -9.65
CA ASP A 86 5.24 12.79 -9.28
C ASP A 86 5.34 12.92 -7.75
N VAL A 87 6.47 13.42 -7.24
CA VAL A 87 6.62 13.72 -5.82
C VAL A 87 5.53 14.69 -5.37
N ASN A 88 4.69 14.23 -4.46
CA ASN A 88 3.63 15.01 -3.84
C ASN A 88 3.46 14.55 -2.39
N TYR A 89 3.84 15.41 -1.44
CA TYR A 89 3.81 15.10 -0.01
C TYR A 89 2.41 15.28 0.59
N ASP A 90 1.57 16.09 -0.05
CA ASP A 90 0.27 16.58 0.44
C ASP A 90 -0.91 15.93 -0.29
N LEU A 91 -0.66 14.87 -1.07
CA LEU A 91 -1.72 14.16 -1.80
C LEU A 91 -2.51 13.24 -0.86
N ASP A 92 -3.69 13.68 -0.45
CA ASP A 92 -4.59 12.92 0.45
C ASP A 92 -5.37 11.80 -0.26
N VAL A 93 -5.69 11.99 -1.55
CA VAL A 93 -6.36 11.02 -2.44
C VAL A 93 -5.98 11.31 -3.89
N PRO A 94 -6.13 10.37 -4.84
CA PRO A 94 -5.89 10.64 -6.26
C PRO A 94 -6.74 11.82 -6.77
N THR A 95 -6.18 12.67 -7.63
CA THR A 95 -6.87 13.89 -8.11
C THR A 95 -8.00 13.59 -9.09
N LYS A 96 -7.92 12.46 -9.80
CA LYS A 96 -8.97 12.02 -10.71
C LYS A 96 -9.95 11.15 -9.95
N CYS A 97 -11.22 11.56 -9.90
CA CYS A 97 -12.28 10.91 -9.13
C CYS A 97 -12.48 9.41 -9.39
N GLU A 98 -12.03 8.90 -10.54
CA GLU A 98 -12.16 7.49 -10.89
C GLU A 98 -11.00 6.63 -10.38
N ASN A 99 -9.90 7.24 -9.93
CA ASN A 99 -8.70 6.55 -9.49
C ASN A 99 -8.76 6.22 -8.01
N ASP A 100 -8.33 5.01 -7.66
CA ASP A 100 -8.34 4.52 -6.28
C ASP A 100 -6.93 4.36 -5.69
N THR A 101 -5.91 4.51 -6.54
CA THR A 101 -4.52 4.20 -6.22
C THR A 101 -3.60 5.21 -6.89
N SER A 102 -2.62 5.72 -6.16
CA SER A 102 -1.53 6.51 -6.74
C SER A 102 -0.32 5.62 -7.00
N LEU A 103 0.37 5.82 -8.13
CA LEU A 103 1.60 5.13 -8.50
C LEU A 103 2.68 6.17 -8.77
N SER A 104 3.84 5.99 -8.15
CA SER A 104 4.99 6.84 -8.43
C SER A 104 5.34 6.81 -9.92
N LYS A 105 5.80 7.93 -10.48
CA LYS A 105 6.28 8.02 -11.87
C LYS A 105 7.35 6.99 -12.23
N THR A 106 8.10 6.50 -11.23
CA THR A 106 9.10 5.43 -11.36
C THR A 106 8.51 4.02 -11.41
N GLY A 107 7.20 3.85 -11.18
CA GLY A 107 6.51 2.55 -11.13
C GLY A 107 6.84 1.70 -9.90
N LYS A 108 7.41 2.31 -8.84
CA LYS A 108 7.99 1.58 -7.69
C LYS A 108 7.16 1.63 -6.42
N VAL A 109 6.30 2.63 -6.26
CA VAL A 109 5.52 2.84 -5.05
C VAL A 109 4.06 3.04 -5.41
N TYR A 110 3.21 2.20 -4.82
CA TYR A 110 1.76 2.32 -4.82
C TYR A 110 1.32 2.96 -3.50
N VAL A 111 0.32 3.84 -3.54
CA VAL A 111 -0.28 4.45 -2.36
C VAL A 111 -1.78 4.21 -2.36
N LYS A 112 -2.30 3.70 -1.24
CA LYS A 112 -3.73 3.48 -1.00
C LYS A 112 -4.22 4.35 0.15
N TYR A 113 -5.47 4.78 0.07
CA TYR A 113 -6.06 5.82 0.93
C TYR A 113 -7.34 5.32 1.62
N ASP A 114 -7.50 4.00 1.72
CA ASP A 114 -8.65 3.32 2.31
C ASP A 114 -8.17 2.13 3.16
N ASP A 115 -9.05 1.53 3.96
CA ASP A 115 -8.63 0.56 4.98
C ASP A 115 -8.68 -0.91 4.54
N ASN A 116 -9.40 -1.23 3.47
CA ASN A 116 -9.83 -2.60 3.22
C ASN A 116 -9.41 -3.16 1.85
N THR A 117 -8.77 -2.35 1.02
CA THR A 117 -8.22 -2.79 -0.27
C THR A 117 -6.83 -3.38 -0.16
N PHE A 118 -6.28 -3.53 1.05
CA PHE A 118 -5.04 -4.25 1.27
C PHE A 118 -5.12 -5.19 2.47
N TYR A 119 -4.31 -6.24 2.40
CA TYR A 119 -4.22 -7.28 3.41
C TYR A 119 -2.75 -7.66 3.62
N PRO A 120 -2.16 -7.31 4.78
CA PRO A 120 -0.86 -7.79 5.19
C PRO A 120 -0.92 -9.30 5.44
N GLU A 121 -0.27 -10.09 4.58
CA GLU A 121 -0.38 -11.54 4.58
C GLU A 121 0.78 -12.20 5.34
N PHE A 122 2.00 -11.67 5.18
CA PHE A 122 3.18 -12.20 5.84
C PHE A 122 4.02 -11.08 6.47
N ILE A 123 4.63 -11.38 7.61
CA ILE A 123 5.71 -10.57 8.19
C ILE A 123 7.03 -11.24 7.82
N VAL A 124 7.98 -10.44 7.34
CA VAL A 124 9.35 -10.89 7.05
C VAL A 124 10.31 -10.13 7.95
N TYR A 125 11.05 -10.88 8.76
CA TYR A 125 12.16 -10.39 9.57
C TYR A 125 13.48 -10.75 8.88
N TYR A 126 14.40 -9.80 8.81
CA TYR A 126 15.70 -9.98 8.18
C TYR A 126 16.77 -9.13 8.88
N ARG A 127 18.04 -9.42 8.58
CA ARG A 127 19.22 -8.69 9.08
C ARG A 127 20.07 -8.24 7.92
#